data_AF-A0A6M1L7H0-F1
#
_entry.id   AF-A0A6M1L7H0-F1
#
_cell.length_a   1.000
_cell.length_b   1.000
_cell.length_c   1.000
_cell.angle_alpha   90.00
_cell.angle_beta   90.00
_cell.angle_gamma   90.00
#
_symmetry.space_group_name_H-M   'P 1'
#
loop_
_entity.id
_entity.type
_entity.pdbx_description
1 polymer ?
#
loop_
_entity_poly.entity_id
_entity_poly.type
_entity_poly.pdbx_seq_one_letter_code
_entity_poly.pdbx_strand_id
1 'polypeptide(L)'
;MVGVPATRLSPDALPVGLTMALLALAAALAVWPASRTGPRHGESTPAGPEASAAGECRGRRCCGCRCWFGRPWQRRRRASRCWQGRWWRWLAGGRCGAAFVAAAGPVLLVAAATPWPVVPAVALLGGVALLLTVALSRPGGRFGAVALPVGLVLAVAGLLSLHATRAGTLGALGLLVVAATVVGVAARAVPVRVLGWLVAVAAATGFAVTAPLAGGQPLRVAAFAVLGVAALTLALAAMLPSSRWNPPRPAGPPPTVAPAAGTSRTASGTSAAPAAGVLLGRVLDVAAQAVALLALLLTLGALRHAATICVLWGVAMGVRVLRRDESFERRWGFAGIGGGSELLAVWLLLAAGGVSVLEAYTVPLAAVALGAGAVGLRTRPGLNSWLALGPGLAALLLPSLTVVLFGTDPDPWRRLLLGVVALAATLLGAVRRWQAPVLLGAGTLALLALYELVRSWDLLPRWAFLAAAGLALIGLATTYERRRRDLVRLRSAVGRMS
;
A
#
# COMPACT_ATOMS: atom_id res chain seq x y z
N MET A 1 51.95 19.21 16.66
CA MET A 1 50.68 19.97 16.66
C MET A 1 50.25 20.17 15.21
N VAL A 2 49.31 19.36 14.73
CA VAL A 2 48.69 19.48 13.39
C VAL A 2 47.18 19.47 13.64
N GLY A 3 46.50 20.51 13.14
CA GLY A 3 45.12 20.83 13.47
C GLY A 3 44.12 19.77 13.03
N VAL A 4 43.30 19.32 13.98
CA VAL A 4 42.09 18.53 13.72
C VAL A 4 41.04 19.46 13.12
N PRO A 5 40.44 19.14 11.96
CA PRO A 5 39.34 19.94 11.44
C PRO A 5 38.10 19.72 12.32
N ALA A 6 37.70 20.75 13.05
CA ALA A 6 36.45 20.78 13.78
C ALA A 6 35.28 20.74 12.80
N THR A 7 34.64 19.58 12.67
CA THR A 7 33.37 19.43 11.98
C THR A 7 32.29 20.16 12.79
N ARG A 8 31.91 21.37 12.35
CA ARG A 8 30.68 22.01 12.84
C ARG A 8 29.49 21.19 12.37
N LEU A 9 28.76 20.61 13.32
CA LEU A 9 27.47 19.98 13.08
C LEU A 9 26.46 21.06 12.64
N SER A 10 25.88 20.88 11.46
CA SER A 10 24.71 21.66 11.03
C SER A 10 23.54 21.30 11.95
N PRO A 11 22.86 22.29 12.57
CA PRO A 11 21.72 22.03 13.46
C PRO A 11 20.52 21.36 12.76
N ASP A 12 20.49 21.35 11.43
CA ASP A 12 19.38 20.81 10.62
C ASP A 12 19.50 19.30 10.31
N ALA A 13 20.65 18.66 10.59
CA ALA A 13 20.82 17.21 10.41
C ALA A 13 20.27 16.38 11.59
N LEU A 14 20.28 16.95 12.80
CA LEU A 14 19.72 16.37 14.02
C LEU A 14 18.19 16.12 13.94
N PRO A 15 17.34 17.02 13.41
CA PRO A 15 15.90 16.79 13.38
C PRO A 15 15.49 15.65 12.44
N VAL A 16 16.22 15.41 11.34
CA VAL A 16 15.87 14.35 10.37
C VAL A 16 16.25 12.96 10.91
N GLY A 17 17.40 12.84 11.57
CA GLY A 17 17.80 11.58 12.21
C GLY A 17 16.91 11.22 13.40
N LEU A 18 16.50 12.21 14.19
CA LEU A 18 15.65 12.03 15.37
C LEU A 18 14.20 11.71 14.97
N THR A 19 13.68 12.33 13.91
CA THR A 19 12.34 12.00 13.36
C THR A 19 12.30 10.60 12.73
N MET A 20 13.35 10.17 12.03
CA MET A 20 13.47 8.80 11.49
C MET A 20 13.57 7.76 12.61
N ALA A 21 14.33 8.04 13.66
CA ALA A 21 14.44 7.18 14.83
C ALA A 21 13.11 7.09 15.61
N LEU A 22 12.40 8.21 15.79
CA LEU A 22 11.09 8.24 16.44
C LEU A 22 10.02 7.52 15.63
N LEU A 23 10.01 7.64 14.30
CA LEU A 23 9.08 6.91 13.44
C LEU A 23 9.36 5.41 13.44
N ALA A 24 10.63 4.99 13.42
CA ALA A 24 11.01 3.59 13.55
C ALA A 24 10.64 3.01 14.92
N LEU A 25 10.83 3.79 15.99
CA LEU A 25 10.45 3.41 17.36
C LEU A 25 8.93 3.33 17.53
N ALA A 26 8.18 4.28 16.98
CA ALA A 26 6.72 4.28 17.01
C ALA A 26 6.13 3.10 16.22
N ALA A 27 6.71 2.78 15.05
CA ALA A 27 6.33 1.59 14.28
C ALA A 27 6.65 0.28 15.03
N ALA A 28 7.79 0.22 15.73
CA ALA A 28 8.16 -0.95 16.55
C ALA A 28 7.24 -1.12 17.77
N LEU A 29 6.82 -0.01 18.42
CA LEU A 29 5.92 -0.02 19.57
C LEU A 29 4.46 -0.34 19.17
N ALA A 30 3.99 0.14 18.02
CA ALA A 30 2.64 -0.15 17.52
C ALA A 30 2.44 -1.63 17.13
N VAL A 31 3.53 -2.35 16.85
CA VAL A 31 3.52 -3.77 16.47
C VAL A 31 3.80 -4.69 17.66
N TRP A 32 4.10 -4.14 18.84
CA TRP A 32 4.39 -4.94 20.03
C TRP A 32 3.11 -5.62 20.54
N PRO A 33 3.04 -6.96 20.57
CA PRO A 33 1.90 -7.65 21.15
C PRO A 33 1.96 -7.50 22.67
N ALA A 34 1.18 -6.58 23.22
CA ALA A 34 0.87 -6.53 24.64
C ALA A 34 0.00 -7.75 25.00
N SER A 35 0.65 -8.92 25.13
CA SER A 35 0.03 -10.10 25.68
C SER A 35 0.80 -10.52 26.92
N ARG A 36 0.33 -10.07 28.08
CA ARG A 36 0.28 -10.80 29.37
C ARG A 36 -0.11 -9.85 30.49
N THR A 37 -1.41 -9.73 30.74
CA THR A 37 -2.00 -9.54 32.08
C THR A 37 -3.50 -9.79 31.97
N GLY A 38 -3.88 -11.07 31.87
CA GLY A 38 -5.24 -11.51 32.17
C GLY A 38 -5.32 -11.91 33.66
N PRO A 39 -6.42 -11.60 34.36
CA PRO A 39 -6.48 -11.61 35.83
C PRO A 39 -6.50 -13.03 36.41
N ARG A 40 -5.89 -13.18 37.58
CA ARG A 40 -6.09 -14.34 38.45
C ARG A 40 -7.56 -14.38 38.88
N HIS A 41 -8.33 -15.29 38.31
CA HIS A 41 -9.58 -15.71 38.94
C HIS A 41 -9.25 -16.67 40.07
N GLY A 42 -9.75 -16.31 41.26
CA GLY A 42 -9.67 -17.13 42.46
C GLY A 42 -10.48 -18.40 42.29
N GLU A 43 -9.90 -19.49 42.77
CA GLU A 43 -10.61 -20.73 43.00
C GLU A 43 -10.34 -21.13 44.45
N SER A 44 -11.44 -21.12 45.18
CA SER A 44 -11.59 -21.41 46.60
C SER A 44 -11.23 -22.85 46.94
N THR A 45 -10.27 -23.02 47.84
CA THR A 45 -10.01 -24.24 48.59
C THR A 45 -11.12 -24.46 49.63
N PRO A 46 -11.64 -25.69 49.79
CA PRO A 46 -12.11 -26.16 51.08
C PRO A 46 -11.10 -27.12 51.72
N ALA A 47 -11.09 -27.10 53.04
CA ALA A 47 -10.15 -27.76 53.92
C ALA A 47 -10.45 -29.26 54.14
N GLY A 48 -9.38 -30.07 54.08
CA GLY A 48 -9.03 -31.27 54.90
C GLY A 48 -9.99 -32.48 55.00
N PRO A 49 -9.60 -33.55 55.72
CA PRO A 49 -8.26 -34.04 56.10
C PRO A 49 -8.07 -35.55 55.78
N GLU A 50 -6.98 -36.16 56.30
CA GLU A 50 -6.70 -37.63 56.39
C GLU A 50 -6.15 -38.32 55.12
N ALA A 51 -5.20 -39.26 55.10
CA ALA A 51 -4.44 -40.00 56.11
C ALA A 51 -3.28 -40.76 55.42
N SER A 52 -2.22 -41.07 56.18
CA SER A 52 -1.34 -42.28 56.15
C SER A 52 -0.65 -42.71 54.84
N ALA A 53 0.68 -42.68 54.70
CA ALA A 53 1.70 -43.59 55.26
C ALA A 53 1.74 -45.02 54.65
N ALA A 54 2.98 -45.48 54.39
CA ALA A 54 3.44 -46.82 53.94
C ALA A 54 3.13 -47.19 52.47
N GLY A 55 4.04 -47.66 51.61
CA GLY A 55 5.29 -48.38 51.83
C GLY A 55 5.05 -49.88 51.75
N GLU A 56 5.14 -50.52 50.56
CA GLU A 56 5.60 -51.92 50.45
C GLU A 56 5.83 -52.33 48.99
N CYS A 57 7.00 -52.93 48.73
CA CYS A 57 7.33 -53.69 47.53
C CYS A 57 7.03 -55.18 47.76
N ARG A 58 6.12 -55.79 47.00
CA ARG A 58 5.96 -57.25 46.76
C ARG A 58 5.11 -57.42 45.49
N GLY A 59 5.32 -58.32 44.54
CA GLY A 59 6.21 -59.47 44.44
C GLY A 59 6.20 -60.00 43.00
N ARG A 60 6.96 -61.07 42.80
CA ARG A 60 7.48 -61.61 41.53
C ARG A 60 6.45 -62.47 40.75
N ARG A 61 6.56 -62.34 39.41
CA ARG A 61 6.70 -63.41 38.36
C ARG A 61 5.54 -64.37 38.00
N CYS A 62 5.48 -64.60 36.68
CA CYS A 62 5.03 -65.79 35.92
C CYS A 62 3.50 -66.01 35.83
N CYS A 63 2.84 -66.45 34.74
CA CYS A 63 3.19 -66.99 33.42
C CYS A 63 1.96 -66.83 32.49
N GLY A 64 2.11 -66.53 31.20
CA GLY A 64 1.70 -67.43 30.10
C GLY A 64 0.96 -66.63 29.00
N CYS A 65 1.51 -66.51 27.77
CA CYS A 65 1.27 -67.37 26.60
C CYS A 65 -0.20 -67.29 26.10
N ARG A 66 -0.59 -66.88 24.89
CA ARG A 66 -0.01 -66.85 23.53
C ARG A 66 -0.74 -65.77 22.71
N CYS A 67 -0.09 -65.16 21.72
CA CYS A 67 -0.41 -65.24 20.27
C CYS A 67 0.21 -63.96 19.65
N TRP A 68 0.80 -63.86 18.47
CA TRP A 68 1.01 -64.73 17.32
C TRP A 68 1.86 -63.88 16.34
N PHE A 69 2.75 -64.50 15.56
CA PHE A 69 3.29 -64.02 14.28
C PHE A 69 4.18 -62.75 14.21
N GLY A 70 5.48 -63.00 14.01
CA GLY A 70 6.20 -62.62 12.78
C GLY A 70 6.51 -61.14 12.50
N ARG A 71 7.79 -60.77 12.60
CA ARG A 71 8.64 -60.20 11.50
C ARG A 71 9.92 -59.54 12.06
N PRO A 72 11.13 -59.86 11.53
CA PRO A 72 12.42 -59.38 12.07
C PRO A 72 12.83 -57.95 11.66
N TRP A 73 11.88 -57.08 11.30
CA TRP A 73 12.20 -55.79 10.64
C TRP A 73 12.32 -54.56 11.55
N GLN A 74 12.19 -54.69 12.87
CA GLN A 74 12.19 -53.52 13.78
C GLN A 74 13.55 -53.12 14.37
N ARG A 75 14.64 -53.89 14.17
CA ARG A 75 15.96 -53.53 14.71
C ARG A 75 16.77 -52.54 13.88
N ARG A 76 16.52 -52.39 12.56
CA ARG A 76 17.23 -51.40 11.71
C ARG A 76 16.64 -49.99 11.73
N ARG A 77 15.38 -49.78 12.13
CA ARG A 77 14.76 -48.44 12.20
C ARG A 77 15.01 -47.67 13.51
N ARG A 78 15.49 -48.33 14.57
CA ARG A 78 15.91 -47.65 15.82
C ARG A 78 17.35 -47.12 15.76
N ALA A 79 18.23 -47.77 15.00
CA ALA A 79 19.61 -47.29 14.81
C ALA A 79 19.67 -46.01 13.95
N SER A 80 18.84 -45.88 12.92
CA SER A 80 18.78 -44.68 12.08
C SER A 80 18.14 -43.47 12.76
N ARG A 81 17.22 -43.67 13.73
CA ARG A 81 16.67 -42.59 14.56
C ARG A 81 17.64 -42.14 15.67
N CYS A 82 18.46 -43.04 16.21
CA CYS A 82 19.50 -42.67 17.18
C CYS A 82 20.71 -41.96 16.54
N TRP A 83 21.07 -42.31 15.29
CA TRP A 83 22.12 -41.59 14.54
C TRP A 83 21.64 -40.22 14.06
N GLN A 84 20.38 -40.08 13.63
CA GLN A 84 19.77 -38.77 13.38
C GLN A 84 19.64 -37.92 14.65
N GLY A 85 19.38 -38.51 15.83
CA GLY A 85 19.36 -37.77 17.09
C GLY A 85 20.71 -37.21 17.53
N ARG A 86 21.83 -37.88 17.21
CA ARG A 86 23.19 -37.45 17.59
C ARG A 86 23.72 -36.33 16.69
N TRP A 87 23.43 -36.37 15.39
CA TRP A 87 23.81 -35.31 14.44
C TRP A 87 23.07 -33.99 14.69
N TRP A 88 21.77 -34.07 15.04
CA TRP A 88 20.99 -32.89 15.44
C TRP A 88 21.43 -32.30 16.80
N ARG A 89 21.97 -33.12 17.71
CA ARG A 89 22.55 -32.66 18.98
C ARG A 89 23.91 -31.98 18.80
N TRP A 90 24.75 -32.44 17.87
CA TRP A 90 25.99 -31.74 17.49
C TRP A 90 25.71 -30.40 16.81
N LEU A 91 24.72 -30.33 15.91
CA LEU A 91 24.27 -29.07 15.31
C LEU A 91 23.54 -28.15 16.32
N ALA A 92 22.96 -28.68 17.39
CA ALA A 92 22.35 -27.89 18.47
C ALA A 92 23.39 -27.39 19.48
N GLY A 93 24.40 -28.20 19.82
CA GLY A 93 25.54 -27.78 20.64
C GLY A 93 26.41 -26.73 19.96
N GLY A 94 26.65 -26.88 18.64
CA GLY A 94 27.37 -25.90 17.83
C GLY A 94 26.65 -24.55 17.73
N ARG A 95 25.31 -24.52 17.80
CA ARG A 95 24.54 -23.26 17.81
C ARG A 95 24.74 -22.46 19.08
N CYS A 96 24.70 -23.09 20.25
CA CYS A 96 25.01 -22.39 21.52
C CYS A 96 26.47 -21.90 21.56
N GLY A 97 27.42 -22.69 21.05
CA GLY A 97 28.82 -22.27 20.90
C GLY A 97 28.98 -21.07 19.97
N ALA A 98 28.24 -21.00 18.87
CA ALA A 98 28.30 -19.88 17.93
C ALA A 98 27.85 -18.54 18.55
N ALA A 99 26.86 -18.53 19.46
CA ALA A 99 26.46 -17.32 20.16
C ALA A 99 27.57 -16.80 21.10
N PHE A 100 28.27 -17.70 21.79
CA PHE A 100 29.41 -17.36 22.64
C PHE A 100 30.61 -16.89 21.82
N VAL A 101 30.92 -17.55 20.71
CA VAL A 101 32.01 -17.13 19.80
C VAL A 101 31.72 -15.77 19.16
N ALA A 102 30.46 -15.51 18.75
CA ALA A 102 30.05 -14.22 18.21
C ALA A 102 30.13 -13.09 19.23
N ALA A 103 29.87 -13.36 20.52
CA ALA A 103 30.01 -12.38 21.60
C ALA A 103 31.47 -12.17 22.05
N ALA A 104 32.30 -13.22 22.02
CA ALA A 104 33.70 -13.15 22.42
C ALA A 104 34.61 -12.54 21.34
N GLY A 105 34.26 -12.69 20.05
CA GLY A 105 35.06 -12.22 18.91
C GLY A 105 35.44 -10.73 18.95
N PRO A 106 34.49 -9.80 19.18
CA PRO A 106 34.80 -8.38 19.28
C PRO A 106 35.73 -8.05 20.45
N VAL A 107 35.56 -8.72 21.59
CA VAL A 107 36.39 -8.52 22.79
C VAL A 107 37.83 -8.99 22.52
N LEU A 108 38.01 -10.12 21.84
CA LEU A 108 39.33 -10.60 21.43
C LEU A 108 40.01 -9.69 20.39
N LEU A 109 39.24 -9.12 19.45
CA LEU A 109 39.78 -8.21 18.44
C LEU A 109 40.23 -6.86 19.01
N VAL A 110 39.49 -6.35 20.00
CA VAL A 110 39.90 -5.17 20.78
C VAL A 110 41.18 -5.49 21.57
N ALA A 111 41.26 -6.67 22.20
CA ALA A 111 42.47 -7.10 22.90
C ALA A 111 43.68 -7.28 21.95
N ALA A 112 43.45 -7.60 20.67
CA ALA A 112 44.47 -7.72 19.65
C ALA A 112 44.89 -6.38 18.99
N ALA A 113 44.41 -5.23 19.50
CA ALA A 113 44.72 -3.89 18.97
C ALA A 113 44.49 -3.74 17.46
N THR A 114 43.47 -4.41 16.92
CA THR A 114 43.20 -4.37 15.47
C THR A 114 42.81 -2.97 15.00
N PRO A 115 43.25 -2.54 13.80
CA PRO A 115 42.95 -1.22 13.28
C PRO A 115 41.44 -0.99 13.12
N TRP A 116 40.98 0.16 13.57
CA TRP A 116 39.64 0.64 13.30
C TRP A 116 39.51 0.90 11.78
N PRO A 117 38.53 0.31 11.05
CA PRO A 117 37.19 -0.12 11.47
C PRO A 117 36.91 -1.65 11.42
N VAL A 118 37.93 -2.52 11.54
CA VAL A 118 37.74 -3.99 11.40
C VAL A 118 36.90 -4.57 12.55
N VAL A 119 37.11 -4.09 13.78
CA VAL A 119 36.39 -4.52 14.98
C VAL A 119 34.86 -4.38 14.85
N PRO A 120 34.30 -3.19 14.51
CA PRO A 120 32.85 -3.03 14.39
C PRO A 120 32.25 -3.76 13.17
N ALA A 121 33.03 -3.99 12.10
CA ALA A 121 32.60 -4.79 10.96
C ALA A 121 32.37 -6.26 11.34
N VAL A 122 33.30 -6.86 12.11
CA VAL A 122 33.16 -8.23 12.60
C VAL A 122 32.02 -8.36 13.61
N ALA A 123 31.83 -7.36 14.48
CA ALA A 123 30.71 -7.32 15.42
C ALA A 123 29.34 -7.27 14.71
N LEU A 124 29.21 -6.44 13.66
CA LEU A 124 28.00 -6.35 12.86
C LEU A 124 27.72 -7.67 12.11
N LEU A 125 28.73 -8.25 11.45
CA LEU A 125 28.60 -9.52 10.74
C LEU A 125 28.20 -10.66 11.68
N GLY A 126 28.82 -10.74 12.86
CA GLY A 126 28.49 -11.72 13.90
C GLY A 126 27.06 -11.57 14.42
N GLY A 127 26.63 -10.35 14.70
CA GLY A 127 25.25 -10.05 15.13
C GLY A 127 24.20 -10.42 14.08
N VAL A 128 24.44 -10.04 12.82
CA VAL A 128 23.56 -10.34 11.67
C VAL A 128 23.48 -11.85 11.42
N ALA A 129 24.61 -12.55 11.43
CA ALA A 129 24.64 -14.01 11.27
C ALA A 129 23.83 -14.70 12.38
N LEU A 130 23.97 -14.25 13.62
CA LEU A 130 23.21 -14.80 14.75
C LEU A 130 21.70 -14.56 14.57
N LEU A 131 21.28 -13.35 14.17
CA LEU A 131 19.87 -13.04 13.90
C LEU A 131 19.29 -13.86 12.74
N LEU A 132 20.05 -14.05 11.65
CA LEU A 132 19.67 -14.92 10.53
C LEU A 132 19.47 -16.37 10.98
N THR A 133 20.40 -16.91 11.80
CA THR A 133 20.27 -18.28 12.30
C THR A 133 19.05 -18.45 13.21
N VAL A 134 18.70 -17.44 14.02
CA VAL A 134 17.49 -17.44 14.84
C VAL A 134 16.23 -17.40 13.97
N ALA A 135 16.19 -16.52 12.97
CA ALA A 135 15.04 -16.36 12.07
C ALA A 135 14.74 -17.62 11.23
N LEU A 136 15.78 -18.35 10.84
CA LEU A 136 15.68 -19.60 10.06
C LEU A 136 15.39 -20.83 10.93
N SER A 137 15.68 -20.76 12.24
CA SER A 137 15.48 -21.87 13.18
C SER A 137 14.00 -22.13 13.48
N ARG A 138 13.66 -23.33 13.98
CA ARG A 138 12.28 -23.65 14.39
C ARG A 138 11.93 -22.85 15.65
N PRO A 139 10.74 -22.20 15.72
CA PRO A 139 10.30 -21.50 16.92
C PRO A 139 10.12 -22.52 18.06
N GLY A 140 10.82 -22.31 19.19
CA GLY A 140 10.65 -23.15 20.39
C GLY A 140 11.91 -23.57 21.15
N GLY A 141 13.11 -23.09 20.79
CA GLY A 141 14.35 -23.42 21.52
C GLY A 141 14.80 -22.31 22.47
N ARG A 142 15.34 -22.68 23.65
CA ARG A 142 16.08 -21.78 24.57
C ARG A 142 17.15 -20.94 23.86
N PHE A 143 17.66 -21.44 22.73
CA PHE A 143 18.57 -20.74 21.83
C PHE A 143 18.02 -19.39 21.33
N GLY A 144 16.76 -19.32 20.89
CA GLY A 144 16.18 -18.08 20.36
C GLY A 144 16.04 -16.99 21.43
N ALA A 145 15.79 -17.38 22.68
CA ALA A 145 15.66 -16.44 23.80
C ALA A 145 16.99 -15.73 24.15
N VAL A 146 18.12 -16.39 23.94
CA VAL A 146 19.46 -15.84 24.24
C VAL A 146 20.10 -15.23 22.99
N ALA A 147 20.00 -15.89 21.84
CA ALA A 147 20.64 -15.45 20.61
C ALA A 147 20.00 -14.19 19.99
N LEU A 148 18.70 -13.97 20.22
CA LEU A 148 18.00 -12.77 19.72
C LEU A 148 18.48 -11.48 20.39
N PRO A 149 18.48 -11.33 21.75
CA PRO A 149 18.97 -10.10 22.38
C PRO A 149 20.46 -9.89 22.12
N VAL A 150 21.27 -10.95 22.15
CA VAL A 150 22.71 -10.87 21.86
C VAL A 150 22.95 -10.41 20.43
N GLY A 151 22.29 -11.03 19.45
CA GLY A 151 22.42 -10.67 18.04
C GLY A 151 21.95 -9.24 17.75
N LEU A 152 20.87 -8.80 18.40
CA LEU A 152 20.36 -7.43 18.30
C LEU A 152 21.37 -6.42 18.85
N VAL A 153 21.91 -6.65 20.05
CA VAL A 153 22.88 -5.74 20.68
C VAL A 153 24.16 -5.65 19.84
N LEU A 154 24.68 -6.78 19.36
CA LEU A 154 25.86 -6.81 18.48
C LEU A 154 25.62 -6.09 17.15
N ALA A 155 24.46 -6.31 16.52
CA ALA A 155 24.11 -5.64 15.28
C ALA A 155 23.96 -4.12 15.46
N VAL A 156 23.27 -3.69 16.53
CA VAL A 156 23.07 -2.26 16.84
C VAL A 156 24.40 -1.59 17.19
N ALA A 157 25.22 -2.21 18.04
CA ALA A 157 26.53 -1.68 18.43
C ALA A 157 27.48 -1.59 17.22
N GLY A 158 27.51 -2.61 16.36
CA GLY A 158 28.28 -2.60 15.12
C GLY A 158 27.80 -1.53 14.14
N LEU A 159 26.49 -1.34 14.00
CA LEU A 159 25.89 -0.32 13.14
C LEU A 159 26.20 1.11 13.60
N LEU A 160 26.10 1.35 14.92
CA LEU A 160 26.43 2.64 15.54
C LEU A 160 27.93 2.96 15.40
N SER A 161 28.78 1.94 15.51
CA SER A 161 30.23 2.12 15.42
C SER A 161 30.71 2.37 13.98
N LEU A 162 30.08 1.74 12.99
CA LEU A 162 30.40 1.95 11.56
C LEU A 162 29.86 3.29 11.02
N HIS A 163 28.94 3.95 11.74
CA HIS A 163 28.40 5.26 11.35
C HIS A 163 29.44 6.38 11.32
N ALA A 164 30.59 6.18 11.96
CA ALA A 164 31.65 7.16 11.99
C ALA A 164 32.46 7.26 10.67
N THR A 165 32.26 6.35 9.70
CA THR A 165 32.85 6.48 8.35
C THR A 165 31.80 6.39 7.25
N ARG A 166 31.97 7.16 6.15
CA ARG A 166 31.07 7.11 4.99
C ARG A 166 31.05 5.73 4.31
N ALA A 167 32.20 5.06 4.25
CA ALA A 167 32.27 3.70 3.70
C ALA A 167 31.59 2.67 4.62
N GLY A 168 31.76 2.84 5.95
CA GLY A 168 31.14 1.99 6.96
C GLY A 168 29.62 2.08 6.96
N THR A 169 29.03 3.28 6.84
CA THR A 169 27.57 3.46 6.76
C THR A 169 26.97 2.75 5.55
N LEU A 170 27.56 2.91 4.37
CA LEU A 170 27.08 2.28 3.13
C LEU A 170 27.21 0.75 3.19
N GLY A 171 28.34 0.24 3.65
CA GLY A 171 28.55 -1.21 3.83
C GLY A 171 27.56 -1.81 4.82
N ALA A 172 27.29 -1.11 5.92
CA ALA A 172 26.40 -1.57 6.96
C ALA A 172 24.92 -1.55 6.53
N LEU A 173 24.47 -0.50 5.84
CA LEU A 173 23.13 -0.43 5.26
C LEU A 173 22.93 -1.48 4.16
N GLY A 174 23.92 -1.67 3.28
CA GLY A 174 23.89 -2.71 2.26
C GLY A 174 23.76 -4.12 2.86
N LEU A 175 24.56 -4.42 3.89
CA LEU A 175 24.46 -5.68 4.63
C LEU A 175 23.09 -5.85 5.31
N LEU A 176 22.54 -4.79 5.89
CA LEU A 176 21.23 -4.80 6.54
C LEU A 176 20.11 -5.09 5.52
N VAL A 177 20.16 -4.51 4.32
CA VAL A 177 19.22 -4.81 3.22
C VAL A 177 19.29 -6.29 2.84
N VAL A 178 20.50 -6.83 2.63
CA VAL A 178 20.67 -8.25 2.27
C VAL A 178 20.17 -9.16 3.39
N ALA A 179 20.53 -8.89 4.64
CA ALA A 179 20.09 -9.70 5.77
C ALA A 179 18.57 -9.67 5.95
N ALA A 180 17.96 -8.48 5.89
CA ALA A 180 16.53 -8.30 6.07
C ALA A 180 15.71 -8.91 4.92
N THR A 181 16.19 -8.82 3.67
CA THR A 181 15.57 -9.51 2.52
C THR A 181 15.66 -11.03 2.66
N VAL A 182 16.80 -11.58 3.09
CA VAL A 182 16.93 -13.02 3.38
C VAL A 182 15.94 -13.45 4.47
N VAL A 183 15.80 -12.66 5.56
CA VAL A 183 14.78 -12.92 6.59
C VAL A 183 13.36 -12.83 6.01
N GLY A 184 13.06 -11.82 5.21
CA GLY A 184 11.76 -11.64 4.57
C GLY A 184 11.39 -12.76 3.58
N VAL A 185 12.37 -13.41 2.95
CA VAL A 185 12.14 -14.54 2.03
C VAL A 185 12.07 -15.87 2.78
N ALA A 186 12.98 -16.11 3.72
CA ALA A 186 13.21 -17.43 4.29
C ALA A 186 12.56 -17.66 5.67
N ALA A 187 12.07 -16.60 6.35
CA ALA A 187 11.41 -16.75 7.64
C ALA A 187 10.10 -17.56 7.52
N ARG A 188 9.92 -18.49 8.45
CA ARG A 188 8.73 -19.36 8.50
C ARG A 188 7.55 -18.71 9.23
N ALA A 189 7.82 -17.84 10.19
CA ALA A 189 6.79 -17.12 10.92
C ALA A 189 6.38 -15.86 10.17
N VAL A 190 5.09 -15.73 9.85
CA VAL A 190 4.50 -14.54 9.20
C VAL A 190 4.93 -13.21 9.84
N PRO A 191 4.89 -13.02 11.18
CA PRO A 191 5.29 -11.75 11.78
C PRO A 191 6.78 -11.44 11.56
N VAL A 192 7.66 -12.45 11.64
CA VAL A 192 9.10 -12.28 11.39
C VAL A 192 9.35 -11.95 9.92
N ARG A 193 8.56 -12.53 9.02
CA ARG A 193 8.62 -12.30 7.58
C ARG A 193 8.19 -10.87 7.23
N VAL A 194 7.09 -10.40 7.80
CA VAL A 194 6.62 -9.00 7.68
C VAL A 194 7.65 -8.03 8.23
N LEU A 195 8.20 -8.30 9.42
CA LEU A 195 9.23 -7.47 10.02
C LEU A 195 10.50 -7.42 9.17
N GLY A 196 10.95 -8.57 8.64
CA GLY A 196 12.09 -8.65 7.73
C GLY A 196 11.90 -7.80 6.47
N TRP A 197 10.72 -7.86 5.86
CA TRP A 197 10.39 -6.98 4.73
C TRP A 197 10.37 -5.50 5.11
N LEU A 198 9.75 -5.12 6.24
CA LEU A 198 9.72 -3.73 6.69
C LEU A 198 11.12 -3.18 6.97
N VAL A 199 11.98 -3.96 7.64
CA VAL A 199 13.37 -3.60 7.89
C VAL A 199 14.16 -3.51 6.57
N ALA A 200 13.91 -4.40 5.61
CA ALA A 200 14.53 -4.33 4.30
C ALA A 200 14.16 -3.04 3.55
N VAL A 201 12.88 -2.65 3.60
CA VAL A 201 12.41 -1.39 3.00
C VAL A 201 13.05 -0.18 3.69
N ALA A 202 13.04 -0.14 5.02
CA ALA A 202 13.65 0.96 5.78
C ALA A 202 15.18 1.06 5.57
N ALA A 203 15.88 -0.08 5.48
CA ALA A 203 17.31 -0.11 5.21
C ALA A 203 17.60 0.33 3.76
N ALA A 204 16.77 -0.10 2.80
CA ALA A 204 16.92 0.27 1.39
C ALA A 204 16.65 1.76 1.16
N THR A 205 15.67 2.35 1.85
CA THR A 205 15.44 3.80 1.78
C THR A 205 16.58 4.58 2.43
N GLY A 206 17.05 4.15 3.61
CA GLY A 206 18.24 4.74 4.24
C GLY A 206 19.47 4.68 3.33
N PHE A 207 19.69 3.54 2.66
CA PHE A 207 20.76 3.38 1.68
C PHE A 207 20.59 4.31 0.47
N ALA A 208 19.38 4.39 -0.08
CA ALA A 208 19.04 5.25 -1.22
C ALA A 208 19.24 6.74 -0.91
N VAL A 209 19.04 7.17 0.33
CA VAL A 209 19.29 8.56 0.78
C VAL A 209 20.79 8.80 1.04
N THR A 210 21.46 7.86 1.73
CA THR A 210 22.85 8.05 2.16
C THR A 210 23.86 7.91 1.02
N ALA A 211 23.61 7.07 0.00
CA ALA A 211 24.54 6.87 -1.11
C ALA A 211 24.79 8.14 -1.95
N PRO A 212 23.77 8.89 -2.42
CA PRO A 212 23.99 10.13 -3.15
C PRO A 212 24.63 11.22 -2.27
N LEU A 213 24.25 11.31 -1.00
CA LEU A 213 24.82 12.27 -0.05
C LEU A 213 26.31 11.99 0.21
N ALA A 214 26.71 10.72 0.29
CA ALA A 214 28.11 10.33 0.42
C ALA A 214 28.95 10.75 -0.80
N GLY A 215 28.34 10.71 -2.00
CA GLY A 215 28.91 11.19 -3.26
C GLY A 215 28.84 12.71 -3.47
N GLY A 216 28.38 13.49 -2.48
CA GLY A 216 28.28 14.96 -2.58
C GLY A 216 27.17 15.46 -3.50
N GLN A 217 26.23 14.59 -3.89
CA GLN A 217 25.10 14.97 -4.75
C GLN A 217 24.01 15.68 -3.93
N PRO A 218 23.23 16.58 -4.55
CA PRO A 218 22.13 17.26 -3.87
C PRO A 218 21.04 16.26 -3.46
N LEU A 219 20.37 16.55 -2.34
CA LEU A 219 19.30 15.71 -1.76
C LEU A 219 18.17 15.39 -2.77
N ARG A 220 17.97 16.26 -3.77
CA ARG A 220 16.97 16.10 -4.83
C ARG A 220 17.23 14.86 -5.71
N VAL A 221 18.50 14.52 -5.94
CA VAL A 221 18.87 13.32 -6.73
C VAL A 221 18.57 12.05 -5.94
N ALA A 222 18.72 12.09 -4.61
CA ALA A 222 18.38 10.96 -3.75
C ALA A 222 16.87 10.62 -3.78
N ALA A 223 16.01 11.61 -4.02
CA ALA A 223 14.57 11.38 -4.11
C ALA A 223 14.19 10.39 -5.23
N PHE A 224 14.88 10.40 -6.37
CA PHE A 224 14.65 9.43 -7.44
C PHE A 224 15.06 8.01 -7.06
N ALA A 225 16.15 7.84 -6.31
CA ALA A 225 16.56 6.54 -5.79
C ALA A 225 15.53 6.00 -4.77
N VAL A 226 15.02 6.86 -3.89
CA VAL A 226 13.96 6.52 -2.93
C VAL A 226 12.66 6.13 -3.65
N LEU A 227 12.30 6.84 -4.73
CA LEU A 227 11.16 6.47 -5.57
C LEU A 227 11.35 5.10 -6.24
N GLY A 228 12.57 4.78 -6.68
CA GLY A 228 12.92 3.45 -7.19
C GLY A 228 12.67 2.34 -6.15
N VAL A 229 13.00 2.59 -4.88
CA VAL A 229 12.68 1.67 -3.78
C VAL A 229 11.17 1.52 -3.61
N ALA A 230 10.40 2.61 -3.65
CA ALA A 230 8.94 2.57 -3.58
C ALA A 230 8.31 1.77 -4.74
N ALA A 231 8.83 1.94 -5.96
CA ALA A 231 8.34 1.20 -7.13
C ALA A 231 8.67 -0.30 -7.03
N LEU A 232 9.86 -0.65 -6.52
CA LEU A 232 10.25 -2.04 -6.29
C LEU A 232 9.39 -2.71 -5.21
N THR A 233 9.10 -2.02 -4.11
CA THR A 233 8.25 -2.55 -3.05
C THR A 233 6.81 -2.73 -3.52
N LEU A 234 6.30 -1.82 -4.34
CA LEU A 234 5.01 -1.95 -5.02
C LEU A 234 4.98 -3.16 -5.97
N ALA A 235 6.03 -3.35 -6.77
CA ALA A 235 6.15 -4.48 -7.69
C ALA A 235 6.19 -5.81 -6.93
N LEU A 236 6.94 -5.86 -5.82
CA LEU A 236 6.99 -7.02 -4.94
C LEU A 236 5.63 -7.31 -4.28
N ALA A 237 4.93 -6.28 -3.79
CA ALA A 237 3.58 -6.40 -3.27
C ALA A 237 2.61 -6.98 -4.29
N ALA A 238 2.80 -6.63 -5.58
CA ALA A 238 2.01 -7.15 -6.69
C ALA A 238 2.42 -8.58 -7.11
N MET A 239 3.64 -9.04 -6.82
CA MET A 239 4.09 -10.41 -7.12
C MET A 239 3.62 -11.43 -6.08
N LEU A 240 3.27 -10.98 -4.87
CA LEU A 240 2.74 -11.84 -3.83
C LEU A 240 1.36 -12.37 -4.24
N PRO A 241 1.08 -13.68 -4.11
CA PRO A 241 -0.20 -14.25 -4.50
C PRO A 241 -1.35 -13.59 -3.74
N SER A 242 -2.17 -12.80 -4.45
CA SER A 242 -3.49 -12.44 -3.95
C SER A 242 -4.27 -13.75 -3.91
N SER A 243 -4.65 -14.17 -2.70
CA SER A 243 -5.49 -15.34 -2.52
C SER A 243 -6.67 -15.22 -3.47
N ARG A 244 -6.77 -16.12 -4.45
CA ARG A 244 -7.98 -16.30 -5.27
C ARG A 244 -9.11 -16.46 -4.26
N TRP A 245 -9.91 -15.42 -4.08
CA TRP A 245 -11.18 -15.55 -3.39
C TRP A 245 -12.02 -16.38 -4.34
N ASN A 246 -11.97 -17.70 -4.17
CA ASN A 246 -12.93 -18.56 -4.81
C ASN A 246 -14.21 -18.33 -4.00
N PRO A 247 -15.24 -17.64 -4.54
CA PRO A 247 -16.52 -17.62 -3.86
C PRO A 247 -16.93 -19.08 -3.61
N PRO A 248 -17.58 -19.40 -2.48
CA PRO A 248 -18.20 -20.70 -2.32
C PRO A 248 -19.03 -20.93 -3.59
N ARG A 249 -18.72 -21.98 -4.36
CA ARG A 249 -19.63 -22.40 -5.42
C ARG A 249 -20.99 -22.53 -4.73
N PRO A 250 -22.06 -21.89 -5.24
CA PRO A 250 -23.39 -22.14 -4.69
C PRO A 250 -23.56 -23.66 -4.68
N ALA A 251 -23.82 -24.20 -3.49
CA ALA A 251 -24.01 -25.62 -3.31
C ALA A 251 -25.06 -26.05 -4.34
N GLY A 252 -24.66 -26.90 -5.30
CA GLY A 252 -25.64 -27.63 -6.08
C GLY A 252 -26.60 -28.34 -5.12
N PRO A 253 -27.86 -28.54 -5.50
CA PRO A 253 -28.85 -29.15 -4.63
C PRO A 253 -28.30 -30.46 -4.04
N PRO A 254 -28.58 -30.73 -2.75
CA PRO A 254 -27.98 -31.87 -2.05
C PRO A 254 -28.39 -33.18 -2.74
N PRO A 255 -27.47 -34.14 -2.96
CA PRO A 255 -27.88 -35.51 -3.23
C PRO A 255 -28.60 -36.05 -1.99
N THR A 256 -29.79 -36.59 -2.22
CA THR A 256 -30.66 -37.19 -1.23
C THR A 256 -30.03 -38.44 -0.60
N VAL A 257 -29.81 -38.36 0.71
CA VAL A 257 -29.83 -39.40 1.77
C VAL A 257 -29.04 -40.72 1.57
N ALA A 258 -28.05 -40.95 2.45
CA ALA A 258 -27.84 -42.23 3.16
C ALA A 258 -26.93 -42.02 4.39
N PRO A 259 -27.28 -42.52 5.60
CA PRO A 259 -26.39 -42.52 6.75
C PRO A 259 -25.62 -43.85 6.79
N ALA A 260 -24.31 -43.82 6.57
CA ALA A 260 -23.44 -44.95 6.85
C ALA A 260 -22.19 -44.48 7.59
N ALA A 261 -22.01 -45.05 8.77
CA ALA A 261 -20.87 -44.90 9.65
C ALA A 261 -19.55 -45.25 8.95
N GLY A 262 -18.47 -44.54 9.29
CA GLY A 262 -17.12 -44.97 8.93
C GLY A 262 -16.12 -43.83 8.81
N THR A 263 -15.36 -43.60 9.87
CA THR A 263 -13.97 -43.09 9.88
C THR A 263 -13.44 -42.39 8.63
N SER A 264 -13.22 -41.07 8.72
CA SER A 264 -12.02 -40.45 8.14
C SER A 264 -11.76 -39.05 8.69
N ARG A 265 -10.65 -38.93 9.42
CA ARG A 265 -9.74 -37.77 9.55
C ARG A 265 -10.39 -36.38 9.47
N THR A 266 -10.45 -35.72 10.62
CA THR A 266 -10.31 -34.26 10.71
C THR A 266 -8.95 -33.83 10.14
N ALA A 267 -8.85 -33.78 8.81
CA ALA A 267 -7.92 -32.91 8.12
C ALA A 267 -8.51 -31.49 8.19
N SER A 268 -8.63 -30.93 9.39
CA SER A 268 -8.71 -29.48 9.58
C SER A 268 -7.32 -28.88 9.38
N GLY A 269 -6.77 -29.10 8.18
CA GLY A 269 -5.75 -28.23 7.62
C GLY A 269 -6.46 -26.97 7.16
N THR A 270 -6.99 -26.18 8.11
CA THR A 270 -7.50 -24.85 7.84
C THR A 270 -6.36 -24.09 7.19
N SER A 271 -6.56 -23.80 5.92
CA SER A 271 -5.82 -22.89 5.08
C SER A 271 -5.74 -21.52 5.77
N ALA A 272 -4.81 -21.38 6.72
CA ALA A 272 -4.38 -20.12 7.32
C ALA A 272 -3.30 -19.41 6.47
N ALA A 273 -2.75 -20.12 5.46
CA ALA A 273 -1.80 -19.59 4.48
C ALA A 273 -2.31 -18.40 3.62
N PRO A 274 -3.58 -18.32 3.15
CA PRO A 274 -4.04 -17.22 2.31
C PRO A 274 -4.16 -15.88 3.06
N ALA A 275 -4.53 -15.89 4.34
CA ALA A 275 -4.71 -14.65 5.13
C ALA A 275 -3.38 -13.92 5.39
N ALA A 276 -2.31 -14.68 5.66
CA ALA A 276 -0.98 -14.13 5.90
C ALA A 276 -0.38 -13.42 4.67
N GLY A 277 -0.62 -13.96 3.46
CA GLY A 277 -0.17 -13.34 2.21
C GLY A 277 -0.86 -12.01 1.93
N VAL A 278 -2.17 -11.93 2.22
CA VAL A 278 -2.96 -10.70 2.04
C VAL A 278 -2.50 -9.60 3.01
N LEU A 279 -2.23 -9.93 4.28
CA LEU A 279 -1.71 -8.97 5.26
C LEU A 279 -0.34 -8.43 4.83
N LEU A 280 0.58 -9.32 4.42
CA LEU A 280 1.91 -8.91 3.95
C LEU A 280 1.82 -7.99 2.71
N GLY A 281 0.96 -8.31 1.75
CA GLY A 281 0.73 -7.45 0.58
C GLY A 281 0.20 -6.06 0.95
N ARG A 282 -0.76 -5.98 1.89
CA ARG A 282 -1.27 -4.68 2.37
C ARG A 282 -0.21 -3.88 3.12
N VAL A 283 0.60 -4.52 3.96
CA VAL A 283 1.68 -3.85 4.70
C VAL A 283 2.72 -3.29 3.73
N LEU A 284 3.09 -4.06 2.71
CA LEU A 284 4.01 -3.60 1.67
C LEU A 284 3.42 -2.47 0.82
N ASP A 285 2.11 -2.46 0.54
CA ASP A 285 1.47 -1.34 -0.15
C ASP A 285 1.54 -0.05 0.66
N VAL A 286 1.22 -0.12 1.95
CA VAL A 286 1.29 1.03 2.85
C VAL A 286 2.74 1.51 2.99
N ALA A 287 3.69 0.59 3.10
CA ALA A 287 5.11 0.92 3.10
C ALA A 287 5.52 1.60 1.79
N ALA A 288 5.11 1.09 0.63
CA ALA A 288 5.40 1.68 -0.67
C ALA A 288 4.84 3.11 -0.78
N GLN A 289 3.62 3.34 -0.28
CA GLN A 289 3.03 4.69 -0.21
C GLN A 289 3.81 5.63 0.72
N ALA A 290 4.20 5.16 1.90
CA ALA A 290 4.99 5.95 2.85
C ALA A 290 6.35 6.34 2.26
N VAL A 291 7.01 5.42 1.53
CA VAL A 291 8.30 5.69 0.87
C VAL A 291 8.14 6.65 -0.30
N ALA A 292 7.07 6.53 -1.09
CA ALA A 292 6.78 7.48 -2.17
C ALA A 292 6.49 8.89 -1.64
N LEU A 293 5.75 8.99 -0.51
CA LEU A 293 5.52 10.26 0.18
C LEU A 293 6.83 10.87 0.68
N LEU A 294 7.73 10.05 1.23
CA LEU A 294 9.06 10.50 1.63
C LEU A 294 9.86 11.02 0.43
N ALA A 295 9.85 10.31 -0.70
CA ALA A 295 10.52 10.77 -1.93
C ALA A 295 9.99 12.15 -2.38
N LEU A 296 8.68 12.35 -2.34
CA LEU A 296 8.06 13.65 -2.62
C LEU A 296 8.52 14.72 -1.64
N LEU A 297 8.56 14.41 -0.33
CA LEU A 297 8.97 15.34 0.72
C LEU A 297 10.43 15.78 0.55
N LEU A 298 11.31 14.90 0.08
CA LEU A 298 12.71 15.22 -0.23
C LEU A 298 12.87 16.23 -1.39
N THR A 299 11.82 16.43 -2.19
CA THR A 299 11.81 17.42 -3.28
C THR A 299 11.15 18.75 -2.93
N LEU A 300 10.78 18.95 -1.66
CA LEU A 300 10.31 20.25 -1.19
C LEU A 300 11.31 21.36 -1.56
N GLY A 301 10.78 22.47 -2.04
CA GLY A 301 11.57 23.61 -2.55
C GLY A 301 12.05 23.48 -4.00
N ALA A 302 11.70 22.42 -4.75
CA ALA A 302 11.86 22.37 -6.21
C ALA A 302 10.64 21.73 -6.89
N LEU A 303 9.64 22.56 -7.19
CA LEU A 303 8.33 22.11 -7.70
C LEU A 303 8.42 21.21 -8.94
N ARG A 304 9.37 21.48 -9.85
CA ARG A 304 9.58 20.65 -11.06
C ARG A 304 10.00 19.21 -10.72
N HIS A 305 10.84 19.02 -9.71
CA HIS A 305 11.29 17.69 -9.30
C HIS A 305 10.16 16.94 -8.57
N ALA A 306 9.42 17.65 -7.72
CA ALA A 306 8.22 17.10 -7.08
C ALA A 306 7.20 16.62 -8.12
N ALA A 307 6.95 17.41 -9.17
CA ALA A 307 6.08 17.02 -10.27
C ALA A 307 6.58 15.75 -10.98
N THR A 308 7.88 15.64 -11.29
CA THR A 308 8.42 14.43 -11.92
C THR A 308 8.23 13.17 -11.05
N ILE A 309 8.39 13.28 -9.73
CA ILE A 309 8.15 12.16 -8.80
C ILE A 309 6.69 11.76 -8.81
N CYS A 310 5.78 12.74 -8.79
CA CYS A 310 4.35 12.49 -8.85
C CYS A 310 3.93 11.77 -10.15
N VAL A 311 4.43 12.20 -11.31
CA VAL A 311 4.19 11.51 -12.60
C VAL A 311 4.74 10.08 -12.57
N LEU A 312 5.99 9.91 -12.17
CA LEU A 312 6.62 8.58 -12.14
C LEU A 312 5.88 7.62 -11.19
N TRP A 313 5.39 8.13 -10.05
CA TRP A 313 4.58 7.35 -9.12
C TRP A 313 3.18 7.05 -9.68
N GLY A 314 2.55 8.01 -10.36
CA GLY A 314 1.29 7.85 -11.07
C GLY A 314 1.36 6.76 -12.13
N VAL A 315 2.42 6.77 -12.95
CA VAL A 315 2.72 5.74 -13.95
C VAL A 315 2.92 4.37 -13.29
N ALA A 316 3.68 4.28 -12.19
CA ALA A 316 3.88 3.01 -11.47
C ALA A 316 2.54 2.43 -10.96
N MET A 317 1.65 3.28 -10.45
CA MET A 317 0.28 2.88 -10.06
C MET A 317 -0.57 2.49 -11.27
N GLY A 318 -0.46 3.22 -12.38
CA GLY A 318 -1.16 2.92 -13.63
C GLY A 318 -0.80 1.55 -14.21
N VAL A 319 0.49 1.20 -14.20
CA VAL A 319 0.96 -0.14 -14.60
C VAL A 319 0.36 -1.22 -13.71
N ARG A 320 0.23 -0.97 -12.40
CA ARG A 320 -0.40 -1.92 -11.47
C ARG A 320 -1.89 -2.11 -11.74
N VAL A 321 -2.61 -1.06 -12.11
CA VAL A 321 -4.05 -1.11 -12.46
C VAL A 321 -4.31 -2.02 -13.67
N LEU A 322 -3.34 -2.16 -14.58
CA LEU A 322 -3.47 -3.00 -15.77
C LEU A 322 -3.53 -4.51 -15.44
N ARG A 323 -3.11 -4.91 -14.23
CA ARG A 323 -3.16 -6.32 -13.80
C ARG A 323 -4.61 -6.72 -13.48
N ARG A 324 -5.12 -7.68 -14.26
CA ARG A 324 -6.52 -8.12 -14.20
C ARG A 324 -6.85 -9.15 -13.11
N ASP A 325 -5.98 -9.33 -12.13
CA ASP A 325 -6.15 -10.35 -11.09
C ASP A 325 -6.74 -9.83 -9.77
N GLU A 326 -6.95 -8.51 -9.62
CA GLU A 326 -7.41 -7.91 -8.35
C GLU A 326 -8.90 -7.56 -8.33
N SER A 327 -9.52 -7.44 -7.14
CA SER A 327 -10.92 -7.01 -7.01
C SER A 327 -11.13 -5.60 -7.60
N PHE A 328 -12.32 -5.38 -8.15
CA PHE A 328 -12.68 -4.13 -8.81
C PHE A 328 -12.46 -2.90 -7.91
N GLU A 329 -12.89 -2.96 -6.64
CA GLU A 329 -12.73 -1.86 -5.69
C GLU A 329 -11.26 -1.47 -5.44
N ARG A 330 -10.36 -2.45 -5.37
CA ARG A 330 -8.94 -2.19 -5.10
C ARG A 330 -8.24 -1.57 -6.30
N ARG A 331 -8.62 -1.96 -7.52
CA ARG A 331 -8.16 -1.29 -8.75
C ARG A 331 -8.60 0.16 -8.82
N TRP A 332 -9.81 0.46 -8.38
CA TRP A 332 -10.30 1.83 -8.29
C TRP A 332 -9.54 2.66 -7.25
N GLY A 333 -9.19 2.06 -6.11
CA GLY A 333 -8.29 2.70 -5.14
C GLY A 333 -6.96 3.10 -5.76
N PHE A 334 -6.28 2.17 -6.45
CA PHE A 334 -5.01 2.46 -7.12
C PHE A 334 -5.14 3.44 -8.29
N ALA A 335 -6.21 3.36 -9.07
CA ALA A 335 -6.49 4.34 -10.12
C ALA A 335 -6.73 5.74 -9.55
N GLY A 336 -7.42 5.85 -8.41
CA GLY A 336 -7.61 7.11 -7.70
C GLY A 336 -6.29 7.70 -7.18
N ILE A 337 -5.43 6.87 -6.58
CA ILE A 337 -4.11 7.30 -6.13
C ILE A 337 -3.24 7.77 -7.30
N GLY A 338 -3.22 7.00 -8.40
CA GLY A 338 -2.47 7.36 -9.61
C GLY A 338 -2.99 8.65 -10.26
N GLY A 339 -4.30 8.77 -10.44
CA GLY A 339 -4.93 9.99 -10.96
C GLY A 339 -4.72 11.20 -10.05
N GLY A 340 -4.75 11.00 -8.73
CA GLY A 340 -4.44 12.04 -7.75
C GLY A 340 -2.98 12.50 -7.82
N SER A 341 -2.02 11.58 -8.01
CA SER A 341 -0.62 11.96 -8.19
C SER A 341 -0.37 12.70 -9.51
N GLU A 342 -1.01 12.30 -10.62
CA GLU A 342 -0.88 13.02 -11.89
C GLU A 342 -1.49 14.43 -11.80
N LEU A 343 -2.65 14.56 -11.14
CA LEU A 343 -3.27 15.86 -10.89
C LEU A 343 -2.36 16.77 -10.05
N LEU A 344 -1.77 16.21 -8.99
CA LEU A 344 -0.80 16.93 -8.15
C LEU A 344 0.41 17.38 -8.97
N ALA A 345 0.91 16.54 -9.89
CA ALA A 345 2.02 16.89 -10.76
C ALA A 345 1.69 18.08 -11.67
N VAL A 346 0.50 18.10 -12.26
CA VAL A 346 0.02 19.21 -13.11
C VAL A 346 -0.05 20.50 -12.30
N TRP A 347 -0.62 20.46 -11.09
CA TRP A 347 -0.68 21.63 -10.21
C TRP A 347 0.70 22.14 -9.81
N LEU A 348 1.64 21.24 -9.50
CA LEU A 348 3.02 21.60 -9.17
C LEU A 348 3.75 22.24 -10.38
N LEU A 349 3.51 21.75 -11.61
CA LEU A 349 4.07 22.34 -12.82
C LEU A 349 3.50 23.74 -13.11
N LEU A 350 2.19 23.93 -12.94
CA LEU A 350 1.54 25.23 -13.09
C LEU A 350 2.05 26.25 -12.07
N ALA A 351 2.17 25.83 -10.81
CA ALA A 351 2.74 26.65 -9.75
C ALA A 351 4.23 26.97 -10.01
N ALA A 352 5.00 26.01 -10.55
CA ALA A 352 6.39 26.25 -10.96
C ALA A 352 6.51 27.22 -12.15
N GLY A 353 5.48 27.28 -12.99
CA GLY A 353 5.37 28.22 -14.10
C GLY A 353 4.85 29.61 -13.69
N GLY A 354 4.50 29.82 -12.41
CA GLY A 354 3.97 31.09 -11.93
C GLY A 354 2.55 31.40 -12.43
N VAL A 355 1.79 30.40 -12.86
CA VAL A 355 0.43 30.60 -13.37
C VAL A 355 -0.50 30.91 -12.19
N SER A 356 -1.02 32.13 -12.14
CA SER A 356 -1.98 32.58 -11.11
C SER A 356 -3.44 32.44 -11.56
N VAL A 357 -3.68 32.05 -12.82
CA VAL A 357 -5.03 31.89 -13.37
C VAL A 357 -5.69 30.66 -12.76
N LEU A 358 -6.77 30.87 -12.00
CA LEU A 358 -7.51 29.81 -11.31
C LEU A 358 -8.00 28.72 -12.26
N GLU A 359 -8.41 29.09 -13.48
CA GLU A 359 -8.88 28.16 -14.51
C GLU A 359 -7.85 27.08 -14.86
N ALA A 360 -6.55 27.41 -14.82
CA ALA A 360 -5.50 26.44 -15.11
C ALA A 360 -5.47 25.29 -14.09
N TYR A 361 -5.90 25.54 -12.85
CA TYR A 361 -5.95 24.54 -11.78
C TYR A 361 -7.27 23.76 -11.76
N THR A 362 -8.39 24.39 -12.13
CA THR A 362 -9.71 23.74 -12.11
C THR A 362 -9.94 22.81 -13.30
N VAL A 363 -9.38 23.11 -14.47
CA VAL A 363 -9.48 22.27 -15.69
C VAL A 363 -8.96 20.84 -15.48
N PRO A 364 -7.73 20.59 -15.00
CA PRO A 364 -7.24 19.23 -14.82
C PRO A 364 -8.03 18.48 -13.72
N LEU A 365 -8.47 19.18 -12.67
CA LEU A 365 -9.33 18.59 -11.64
C LEU A 365 -10.67 18.14 -12.23
N ALA A 366 -11.30 18.99 -13.04
CA ALA A 366 -12.53 18.66 -13.73
C ALA A 366 -12.36 17.49 -14.71
N ALA A 367 -11.25 17.44 -15.46
CA ALA A 367 -10.96 16.33 -16.37
C ALA A 367 -10.87 14.99 -15.63
N VAL A 368 -10.17 14.94 -14.48
CA VAL A 368 -10.08 13.74 -13.64
C VAL A 368 -11.44 13.35 -13.07
N ALA A 369 -12.21 14.32 -12.56
CA ALA A 369 -13.56 14.08 -12.03
C ALA A 369 -14.53 13.54 -13.10
N LEU A 370 -14.50 14.09 -14.31
CA LEU A 370 -15.31 13.64 -15.44
C LEU A 370 -14.89 12.25 -15.92
N GLY A 371 -13.58 11.97 -15.98
CA GLY A 371 -13.05 10.66 -16.31
C GLY A 371 -13.52 9.61 -15.30
N ALA A 372 -13.35 9.87 -14.00
CA ALA A 372 -13.80 9.00 -12.93
C ALA A 372 -15.33 8.79 -12.97
N GLY A 373 -16.11 9.87 -13.18
CA GLY A 373 -17.56 9.82 -13.32
C GLY A 373 -18.02 8.97 -14.52
N ALA A 374 -17.38 9.12 -15.68
CA ALA A 374 -17.69 8.36 -16.89
C ALA A 374 -17.36 6.86 -16.75
N VAL A 375 -16.24 6.52 -16.11
CA VAL A 375 -15.90 5.11 -15.82
C VAL A 375 -16.83 4.55 -14.73
N GLY A 376 -17.26 5.37 -13.77
CA GLY A 376 -18.23 5.00 -12.74
C GLY A 376 -19.59 4.64 -13.34
N LEU A 377 -20.08 5.45 -14.28
CA LEU A 377 -21.30 5.18 -15.05
C LEU A 377 -21.24 3.87 -15.85
N ARG A 378 -20.06 3.52 -16.39
CA ARG A 378 -19.88 2.25 -17.13
C ARG A 378 -19.85 1.02 -16.25
N THR A 379 -19.55 1.19 -14.97
CA THR A 379 -19.26 0.06 -14.07
C THR A 379 -20.33 -0.16 -13.00
N ARG A 380 -21.14 0.85 -12.71
CA ARG A 380 -22.28 0.76 -11.78
C ARG A 380 -23.57 1.20 -12.50
N PRO A 381 -24.41 0.25 -12.95
CA PRO A 381 -25.63 0.56 -13.70
C PRO A 381 -26.71 1.31 -12.91
N GLY A 382 -26.53 1.54 -11.61
CA GLY A 382 -27.44 2.33 -10.76
C GLY A 382 -26.99 3.77 -10.46
N LEU A 383 -25.81 4.21 -10.94
CA LEU A 383 -25.34 5.58 -10.70
C LEU A 383 -26.07 6.58 -11.61
N ASN A 384 -26.70 7.58 -11.01
CA ASN A 384 -27.31 8.69 -11.76
C ASN A 384 -26.23 9.59 -12.37
N SER A 385 -26.42 10.00 -13.63
CA SER A 385 -25.57 10.94 -14.37
C SER A 385 -25.31 12.26 -13.63
N TRP A 386 -26.26 12.73 -12.82
CA TRP A 386 -26.11 13.94 -12.01
C TRP A 386 -25.02 13.82 -10.94
N LEU A 387 -24.98 12.70 -10.22
CA LEU A 387 -23.97 12.46 -9.17
C LEU A 387 -22.59 12.16 -9.75
N ALA A 388 -22.55 11.52 -10.92
CA ALA A 388 -21.29 11.12 -11.55
C ALA A 388 -20.61 12.24 -12.33
N LEU A 389 -21.36 13.03 -13.10
CA LEU A 389 -20.80 14.02 -14.03
C LEU A 389 -21.07 15.47 -13.61
N GLY A 390 -22.13 15.71 -12.82
CA GLY A 390 -22.50 17.03 -12.32
C GLY A 390 -21.36 17.77 -11.63
N PRO A 391 -20.67 17.18 -10.63
CA PRO A 391 -19.58 17.89 -9.93
C PRO A 391 -18.38 18.20 -10.83
N GLY A 392 -18.03 17.30 -11.76
CA GLY A 392 -16.94 17.55 -12.71
C GLY A 392 -17.27 18.65 -13.72
N LEU A 393 -18.50 18.67 -14.23
CA LEU A 393 -18.97 19.74 -15.12
C LEU A 393 -19.12 21.07 -14.40
N ALA A 394 -19.59 21.06 -13.15
CA ALA A 394 -19.71 22.26 -12.34
C ALA A 394 -18.32 22.87 -12.08
N ALA A 395 -17.33 22.05 -11.70
CA ALA A 395 -15.96 22.51 -11.49
C ALA A 395 -15.28 23.05 -12.76
N LEU A 396 -15.72 22.62 -13.95
CA LEU A 396 -15.21 23.11 -15.23
C LEU A 396 -15.89 24.42 -15.65
N LEU A 397 -17.22 24.49 -15.53
CA LEU A 397 -18.02 25.54 -16.16
C LEU A 397 -18.26 26.73 -15.22
N LEU A 398 -18.51 26.51 -13.92
CA LEU A 398 -18.83 27.60 -12.99
C LEU A 398 -17.70 28.62 -12.86
N PRO A 399 -16.42 28.23 -12.62
CA PRO A 399 -15.35 29.20 -12.43
C PRO A 399 -15.14 30.08 -13.66
N SER A 400 -15.19 29.48 -14.85
CA SER A 400 -15.05 30.20 -16.11
C SER A 400 -16.25 31.10 -16.40
N LEU A 401 -17.47 30.66 -16.07
CA LEU A 401 -18.68 31.47 -16.24
C LEU A 401 -18.70 32.66 -15.27
N THR A 402 -18.25 32.50 -14.02
CA THR A 402 -18.16 33.62 -13.07
C THR A 402 -17.15 34.67 -13.50
N VAL A 403 -16.00 34.26 -14.04
CA VAL A 403 -15.00 35.21 -14.56
C VAL A 403 -15.53 35.95 -15.79
N VAL A 404 -16.29 35.29 -16.67
CA VAL A 404 -16.89 35.96 -17.84
C VAL A 404 -18.01 36.92 -17.45
N LEU A 405 -18.84 36.60 -16.44
CA LEU A 405 -19.96 37.44 -16.03
C LEU A 405 -19.54 38.65 -15.18
N PHE A 406 -18.53 38.47 -14.31
CA PHE A 406 -18.16 39.46 -13.30
C PHE A 406 -16.73 40.02 -13.47
N GLY A 407 -15.95 39.47 -14.40
CA GLY A 407 -14.59 39.92 -14.66
C GLY A 407 -14.55 41.28 -15.34
N THR A 408 -13.54 42.07 -14.98
CA THR A 408 -13.31 43.42 -15.52
C THR A 408 -12.63 43.42 -16.89
N ASP A 409 -11.97 42.31 -17.26
CA ASP A 409 -11.17 42.22 -18.48
C ASP A 409 -11.95 41.58 -19.65
N PRO A 410 -12.12 42.28 -20.78
CA PRO A 410 -12.86 41.76 -21.92
C PRO A 410 -11.97 40.82 -22.75
N ASP A 411 -11.83 39.56 -22.32
CA ASP A 411 -11.03 38.55 -23.02
C ASP A 411 -11.91 37.74 -24.00
N PRO A 412 -11.85 37.97 -25.33
CA PRO A 412 -12.73 37.32 -26.31
C PRO A 412 -12.45 35.82 -26.47
N TRP A 413 -11.19 35.40 -26.26
CA TRP A 413 -10.80 33.99 -26.43
C TRP A 413 -11.41 33.09 -25.36
N ARG A 414 -11.51 33.56 -24.10
CA ARG A 414 -12.15 32.81 -23.00
C ARG A 414 -13.62 32.52 -23.28
N ARG A 415 -14.33 33.49 -23.85
CA ARG A 415 -15.75 33.36 -24.20
C ARG A 415 -15.96 32.33 -25.31
N LEU A 416 -15.12 32.37 -26.34
CA LEU A 416 -15.14 31.38 -27.42
C LEU A 416 -14.84 29.97 -26.87
N LEU A 417 -13.80 29.82 -26.05
CA LEU A 417 -13.43 28.54 -25.44
C LEU A 417 -14.53 28.00 -24.52
N LEU A 418 -15.13 28.84 -23.67
CA LEU A 418 -16.25 28.46 -22.81
C LEU A 418 -17.47 28.01 -23.64
N GLY A 419 -17.78 28.75 -24.71
CA GLY A 419 -18.85 28.39 -25.65
C GLY A 419 -18.60 27.05 -26.34
N VAL A 420 -17.38 26.80 -26.83
CA VAL A 420 -16.99 25.52 -27.45
C VAL A 420 -17.07 24.36 -26.46
N VAL A 421 -16.58 24.54 -25.22
CA VAL A 421 -16.65 23.52 -24.17
C VAL A 421 -18.10 23.22 -23.79
N ALA A 422 -18.94 24.25 -23.62
CA ALA A 422 -20.35 24.08 -23.31
C ALA A 422 -21.13 23.42 -24.46
N LEU A 423 -20.80 23.74 -25.72
CA LEU A 423 -21.35 23.08 -26.91
C LEU A 423 -20.92 21.61 -26.99
N ALA A 424 -19.65 21.31 -26.75
CA ALA A 424 -19.16 19.94 -26.71
C ALA A 424 -19.87 19.13 -25.60
N ALA A 425 -20.08 19.72 -24.42
CA ALA A 425 -20.81 19.09 -23.32
C ALA A 425 -22.28 18.81 -23.68
N THR A 426 -22.97 19.74 -24.35
CA THR A 426 -24.36 19.52 -24.79
C THR A 426 -24.47 18.45 -25.87
N LEU A 427 -23.63 18.49 -26.89
CA LEU A 427 -23.60 17.50 -27.96
C LEU A 427 -23.26 16.11 -27.42
N LEU A 428 -22.25 16.01 -26.56
CA LEU A 428 -21.86 14.75 -25.94
C LEU A 428 -22.99 14.19 -25.06
N GLY A 429 -23.65 15.05 -24.28
CA GLY A 429 -24.83 14.69 -23.50
C GLY A 429 -25.99 14.21 -24.36
N ALA A 430 -26.26 14.89 -25.48
CA ALA A 430 -27.34 14.55 -26.40
C ALA A 430 -27.10 13.20 -27.09
N VAL A 431 -25.89 12.98 -27.63
CA VAL A 431 -25.51 11.72 -28.30
C VAL A 431 -25.52 10.55 -27.31
N ARG A 432 -25.04 10.76 -26.08
CA ARG A 432 -25.01 9.73 -25.03
C ARG A 432 -26.34 9.57 -24.26
N ARG A 433 -27.35 10.40 -24.56
CA ARG A 433 -28.63 10.51 -23.82
C ARG A 433 -28.46 10.71 -22.30
N TRP A 434 -27.43 11.45 -21.90
CA TRP A 434 -27.19 11.81 -20.49
C TRP A 434 -27.80 13.19 -20.20
N GLN A 435 -28.61 13.30 -19.15
CA GLN A 435 -29.34 14.55 -18.84
C GLN A 435 -28.44 15.65 -18.27
N ALA A 436 -27.52 15.31 -17.35
CA ALA A 436 -26.68 16.30 -16.67
C ALA A 436 -25.79 17.15 -17.62
N PRO A 437 -25.09 16.56 -18.62
CA PRO A 437 -24.26 17.34 -19.54
C PRO A 437 -25.07 18.25 -20.47
N VAL A 438 -26.25 17.81 -20.91
CA VAL A 438 -27.14 18.62 -21.74
C VAL A 438 -27.64 19.83 -20.97
N LEU A 439 -28.14 19.63 -19.75
CA LEU A 439 -28.71 20.72 -18.95
C LEU A 439 -27.64 21.73 -18.52
N LEU A 440 -26.49 21.26 -18.04
CA LEU A 440 -25.40 22.15 -17.63
C LEU A 440 -24.78 22.89 -18.84
N GLY A 441 -24.48 22.18 -19.93
CA GLY A 441 -23.94 22.81 -21.13
C GLY A 441 -24.92 23.80 -21.77
N ALA A 442 -26.21 23.46 -21.85
CA ALA A 442 -27.22 24.31 -22.46
C ALA A 442 -27.51 25.54 -21.59
N GLY A 443 -27.56 25.38 -20.26
CA GLY A 443 -27.68 26.51 -19.33
C GLY A 443 -26.50 27.48 -19.46
N THR A 444 -25.28 26.95 -19.55
CA THR A 444 -24.06 27.76 -19.73
C THR A 444 -24.10 28.52 -21.06
N LEU A 445 -24.47 27.85 -22.17
CA LEU A 445 -24.64 28.49 -23.48
C LEU A 445 -25.73 29.56 -23.48
N ALA A 446 -26.86 29.31 -22.81
CA ALA A 446 -27.97 30.27 -22.72
C ALA A 446 -27.56 31.53 -21.96
N LEU A 447 -26.86 31.38 -20.83
CA LEU A 447 -26.29 32.50 -20.06
C LEU A 447 -25.28 33.29 -20.90
N LEU A 448 -24.38 32.60 -21.60
CA LEU A 448 -23.37 33.23 -22.45
C LEU A 448 -24.02 33.98 -23.63
N ALA A 449 -25.01 33.39 -24.27
CA ALA A 449 -25.77 34.02 -25.35
C ALA A 449 -26.56 35.23 -24.86
N LEU A 450 -27.16 35.17 -23.67
CA LEU A 450 -27.86 36.30 -23.05
C LEU A 450 -26.87 37.42 -22.72
N TYR A 451 -25.72 37.10 -22.15
CA TYR A 451 -24.67 38.07 -21.85
C TYR A 451 -24.18 38.80 -23.11
N GLU A 452 -23.89 38.06 -24.19
CA GLU A 452 -23.50 38.67 -25.47
C GLU A 452 -24.64 39.47 -26.11
N LEU A 453 -25.89 39.03 -26.00
CA LEU A 453 -27.05 39.76 -26.50
C LEU A 453 -27.25 41.10 -25.76
N VAL A 454 -27.09 41.12 -24.43
CA VAL A 454 -27.15 42.33 -23.62
C VAL A 454 -26.01 43.29 -23.98
N ARG A 455 -24.80 42.76 -24.14
CA ARG A 455 -23.64 43.56 -24.54
C ARG A 455 -23.76 44.13 -25.95
N SER A 456 -24.36 43.39 -26.88
CA SER A 456 -24.50 43.79 -28.29
C SER A 456 -25.82 44.50 -28.60
N TRP A 457 -26.61 44.82 -27.58
CA TRP A 457 -27.94 45.41 -27.74
C TRP A 457 -27.93 46.69 -28.57
N ASP A 458 -26.89 47.52 -28.41
CA ASP A 458 -26.74 48.78 -29.13
C ASP A 458 -26.35 48.60 -30.61
N LEU A 459 -25.82 47.44 -30.97
CA LEU A 459 -25.36 47.10 -32.32
C LEU A 459 -26.42 46.32 -33.12
N LEU A 460 -27.43 45.75 -32.44
CA LEU A 460 -28.45 44.94 -33.11
C LEU A 460 -29.59 45.81 -33.66
N PRO A 461 -29.95 45.65 -34.95
CA PRO A 461 -31.16 46.24 -35.48
C PRO A 461 -32.41 45.71 -34.78
N ARG A 462 -33.37 46.60 -34.44
CA ARG A 462 -34.56 46.26 -33.63
C ARG A 462 -35.42 45.12 -34.20
N TRP A 463 -35.42 44.93 -35.52
CA TRP A 463 -36.17 43.84 -36.17
C TRP A 463 -35.61 42.43 -35.89
N ALA A 464 -34.36 42.30 -35.44
CA ALA A 464 -33.77 41.00 -35.09
C ALA A 464 -34.52 40.33 -33.92
N PHE A 465 -34.99 41.11 -32.94
CA PHE A 465 -35.74 40.59 -31.80
C PHE A 465 -37.09 39.99 -32.21
N LEU A 466 -37.79 40.62 -33.16
CA LEU A 466 -39.04 40.11 -33.71
C LEU A 466 -38.83 38.79 -34.45
N ALA A 467 -37.75 38.69 -35.24
CA ALA A 467 -37.39 37.45 -35.93
C ALA A 467 -37.08 36.30 -34.94
N ALA A 468 -36.35 36.58 -33.87
CA ALA A 468 -36.04 35.60 -32.83
C ALA A 468 -37.31 35.12 -32.08
N ALA A 469 -38.20 36.05 -31.70
CA ALA A 469 -39.47 35.73 -31.07
C ALA A 469 -40.38 34.89 -32.00
N GLY A 470 -40.41 35.23 -33.29
CA GLY A 470 -41.15 34.47 -34.30
C GLY A 470 -40.63 33.03 -34.45
N LEU A 471 -39.32 32.84 -34.55
CA LEU A 471 -38.69 31.51 -34.59
C LEU A 471 -38.99 30.70 -33.32
N ALA A 472 -38.97 31.33 -32.14
CA ALA A 472 -39.31 30.68 -30.89
C ALA A 472 -40.77 30.18 -30.88
N LEU A 473 -41.71 31.01 -31.32
CA LEU A 473 -43.13 30.64 -31.45
C LEU A 473 -43.33 29.49 -32.44
N ILE A 474 -42.66 29.51 -33.59
CA ILE A 474 -42.70 28.43 -34.58
C ILE A 474 -42.14 27.13 -33.97
N GLY A 475 -41.02 27.21 -33.25
CA GLY A 475 -40.44 26.06 -32.54
C GLY A 475 -41.38 25.46 -31.49
N LEU A 476 -42.06 26.31 -30.72
CA LEU A 476 -43.05 25.90 -29.73
C LEU A 476 -44.29 25.27 -30.38
N ALA A 477 -44.79 25.88 -31.45
CA ALA A 477 -45.92 25.33 -32.21
C ALA A 477 -45.58 23.95 -32.79
N THR A 478 -44.38 23.79 -33.37
CA THR A 478 -43.96 22.50 -33.94
C THR A 478 -43.75 21.41 -32.88
N THR A 479 -43.25 21.75 -31.69
CA THR A 479 -43.11 20.78 -30.59
C THR A 479 -44.43 20.44 -29.93
N TYR A 480 -45.34 21.41 -29.78
CA TYR A 480 -46.70 21.18 -29.29
C TYR A 480 -47.45 20.22 -30.20
N GLU A 481 -47.40 20.45 -31.50
CA GLU A 481 -48.06 19.61 -32.49
C GLU A 481 -47.51 18.17 -32.49
N ARG A 482 -46.19 17.99 -32.31
CA ARG A 482 -45.59 16.64 -32.14
C ARG A 482 -46.09 15.94 -30.88
N ARG A 483 -46.10 16.61 -29.72
CA ARG A 483 -46.59 16.03 -28.46
C ARG A 483 -48.08 15.67 -28.54
N ARG A 484 -48.88 16.53 -29.18
CA ARG A 484 -50.30 16.29 -29.38
C ARG A 484 -50.55 15.04 -30.22
N ARG A 485 -49.80 14.87 -31.31
CA ARG A 485 -49.88 13.67 -32.17
C ARG A 485 -49.48 12.40 -31.43
N ASP A 486 -48.44 12.45 -30.60
CA ASP A 486 -47.99 11.29 -29.82
C ASP A 486 -49.03 10.86 -28.77
N LEU A 487 -49.69 11.82 -28.11
CA LEU A 487 -50.78 11.54 -27.17
C LEU A 487 -52.01 10.93 -27.87
N VAL A 488 -52.37 11.43 -29.05
CA VAL A 488 -53.47 10.87 -29.85
C VAL A 488 -53.16 9.44 -30.30
N ARG A 489 -51.91 9.18 -30.72
CA ARG A 489 -51.46 7.82 -31.07
C ARG A 489 -51.54 6.86 -29.89
N LEU A 490 -51.07 7.28 -28.71
CA LEU A 490 -51.17 6.50 -27.48
C LEU A 490 -52.62 6.22 -27.09
N ARG A 491 -53.51 7.22 -27.17
CA ARG A 491 -54.94 7.05 -26.88
C ARG A 491 -55.60 6.06 -27.82
N SER A 492 -55.28 6.12 -29.12
CA SER A 492 -55.79 5.19 -30.11
C SER A 492 -55.27 3.76 -29.93
N ALA A 493 -54.07 3.58 -29.37
CA ALA A 493 -53.50 2.27 -29.07
C ALA A 493 -54.13 1.65 -27.82
N VAL A 494 -54.31 2.44 -26.76
CA VAL A 494 -54.98 1.98 -25.52
C VAL A 494 -56.43 1.62 -25.77
N GLY A 495 -57.16 2.40 -26.57
CA GLY A 495 -58.55 2.09 -26.94
C GLY A 495 -58.74 0.87 -27.85
N ARG A 496 -57.65 0.27 -28.36
CA ARG A 496 -57.69 -1.02 -29.08
C ARG A 496 -57.34 -2.21 -28.19
N MET A 497 -56.89 -1.97 -26.95
CA MET A 497 -56.52 -3.00 -25.97
C MET A 497 -57.61 -3.21 -24.91
N SER A 498 -58.50 -2.22 -24.72
CA SER A 498 -59.81 -2.37 -24.06
C SER A 498 -60.84 -2.88 -25.04
#